data_AF-A0A2V8FXI1-F1
#
_entry.id   AF-A0A2V8FXI1-F1
#
_cell.length_a   1.000
_cell.length_b   1.000
_cell.length_c   1.000
_cell.angle_alpha   90.00
_cell.angle_beta   90.00
_cell.angle_gamma   90.00
#
_symmetry.space_group_name_H-M   'P 1'
#
loop_
_entity.id
_entity.type
_entity.pdbx_description
1 polymer ?
#
loop_
_entity_poly.entity_id
_entity_poly.type
_entity_poly.pdbx_seq_one_letter_code
_entity_poly.pdbx_strand_id
1 'polypeptide(L)'
;MSTDRIDFISAYCDRWCERCAFTDRCSAFACKIAEGMYGDLADAIELAVGAPHPVEGTPRETAGATLLAEFSDFEPSDQELAEFKREEKVRDARLDVAPTTRMATTYMLGATAWLTQHHDGLVTRADPIVREAVEIVGWDAYLIGPKLHRALYGRDRSQNGDDGCDDHPVQTDWNGSAKVALISLERSEAAWRVIVEATGDRTASALADAAGNLRRIVLDEFPQAMSFIRPGFDEPRR
;
A
#
# COMPACT_ATOMS: atom_id res chain seq x y z
N MET A 1 -2.46 11.15 -26.00
CA MET A 1 -1.95 10.43 -24.81
C MET A 1 -2.83 9.22 -24.60
N SER A 2 -2.25 8.07 -24.26
CA SER A 2 -2.99 6.79 -24.15
C SER A 2 -4.12 6.93 -23.11
N THR A 3 -5.36 6.74 -23.57
CA THR A 3 -6.58 6.72 -22.75
C THR A 3 -6.77 5.38 -22.02
N ASP A 4 -5.86 4.42 -22.21
CA ASP A 4 -5.93 3.09 -21.60
C ASP A 4 -5.26 3.07 -20.22
N ARG A 5 -5.79 3.87 -19.29
CA ARG A 5 -5.41 3.83 -17.88
C ARG A 5 -6.08 2.64 -17.19
N ILE A 6 -5.36 2.00 -16.28
CA ILE A 6 -5.91 0.93 -15.45
C ILE A 6 -6.49 1.58 -14.18
N ASP A 7 -7.81 1.52 -14.04
CA ASP A 7 -8.51 2.08 -12.88
C ASP A 7 -8.04 1.40 -11.59
N PHE A 8 -7.84 2.21 -10.55
CA PHE A 8 -7.46 1.78 -9.21
C PHE A 8 -6.18 0.93 -9.09
N ILE A 9 -5.33 0.87 -10.14
CA ILE A 9 -4.06 0.10 -10.10
C ILE A 9 -3.16 0.49 -8.92
N SER A 10 -3.19 1.78 -8.52
CA SER A 10 -2.37 2.30 -7.42
C SER A 10 -2.92 1.99 -6.02
N ALA A 11 -4.14 1.48 -5.91
CA ALA A 11 -4.77 1.13 -4.63
C ALA A 11 -4.09 -0.11 -4.00
N TYR A 12 -3.72 -1.08 -4.84
CA TYR A 12 -3.20 -2.39 -4.45
C TYR A 12 -1.85 -2.72 -5.10
N CYS A 13 -0.99 -1.72 -5.31
CA CYS A 13 0.40 -1.91 -5.73
C CYS A 13 1.39 -1.86 -4.56
N ASP A 14 2.63 -2.28 -4.81
CA ASP A 14 3.77 -2.19 -3.89
C ASP A 14 4.49 -0.84 -3.90
N ARG A 15 3.98 0.12 -4.71
CA ARG A 15 4.50 1.48 -4.90
C ARG A 15 5.93 1.56 -5.43
N TRP A 16 6.50 0.45 -5.90
CA TRP A 16 7.87 0.42 -6.45
C TRP A 16 7.88 0.81 -7.94
N CYS A 17 7.60 2.08 -8.21
CA CYS A 17 7.37 2.58 -9.56
C CYS A 17 8.54 2.34 -10.52
N GLU A 18 9.78 2.42 -10.03
CA GLU A 18 11.03 2.20 -10.79
C GLU A 18 11.13 0.78 -11.36
N ARG A 19 10.34 -0.16 -10.83
CA ARG A 19 10.30 -1.57 -11.23
C ARG A 19 8.93 -2.00 -11.74
N CYS A 20 7.97 -1.06 -11.84
CA CYS A 20 6.60 -1.37 -12.19
C CYS A 20 6.44 -1.45 -13.72
N ALA A 21 5.94 -2.59 -14.21
CA ALA A 21 5.68 -2.81 -15.65
C ALA A 21 4.47 -2.02 -16.20
N PHE A 22 3.75 -1.28 -15.34
CA PHE A 22 2.49 -0.60 -15.69
C PHE A 22 2.56 0.92 -15.55
N THR A 23 3.76 1.51 -15.43
CA THR A 23 3.95 2.97 -15.31
C THR A 23 3.25 3.73 -16.44
N ASP A 24 3.30 3.23 -17.67
CA ASP A 24 2.64 3.85 -18.84
C ASP A 24 1.11 3.84 -18.77
N ARG A 25 0.52 2.96 -17.96
CA ARG A 25 -0.94 2.81 -17.79
C ARG A 25 -1.43 3.22 -16.40
N CYS A 26 -0.54 3.72 -15.54
CA CYS A 26 -0.84 4.12 -14.18
C CYS A 26 -1.10 5.62 -14.07
N SER A 27 -2.34 6.01 -13.80
CA SER A 27 -2.70 7.42 -13.58
C SER A 27 -1.93 8.04 -12.41
N ALA A 28 -1.77 7.31 -11.30
CA ALA A 28 -1.02 7.82 -10.15
C ALA A 28 0.47 8.08 -10.47
N PHE A 29 1.09 7.27 -11.33
CA PHE A 29 2.45 7.51 -11.78
C PHE A 29 2.52 8.72 -12.71
N ALA A 30 1.57 8.83 -13.64
CA ALA A 30 1.46 10.00 -14.51
C ALA A 30 1.33 11.30 -13.71
N CYS A 31 0.47 11.31 -12.67
CA CYS A 31 0.32 12.47 -11.78
C CYS A 31 1.61 12.79 -11.02
N LYS A 32 2.30 11.78 -10.47
CA LYS A 32 3.59 11.96 -9.78
C LYS A 32 4.65 12.62 -10.68
N ILE A 33 4.73 12.21 -11.94
CA ILE A 33 5.67 12.80 -12.91
C ILE A 33 5.27 14.23 -13.26
N ALA A 34 3.98 14.47 -13.51
CA ALA A 34 3.48 15.80 -13.85
C ALA A 34 3.67 16.80 -12.69
N GLU A 35 3.42 16.40 -11.45
CA GLU A 35 3.67 17.22 -10.25
C GLU A 35 5.15 17.62 -10.13
N GLY A 36 6.08 16.73 -10.49
CA GLY A 36 7.51 17.05 -10.53
C GLY A 36 7.94 18.00 -11.65
N MET A 37 7.09 18.17 -12.68
CA MET A 37 7.37 19.00 -13.86
C MET A 37 6.73 20.39 -13.79
N TYR A 38 5.63 20.55 -13.05
CA TYR A 38 4.82 21.77 -13.00
C TYR A 38 4.68 22.29 -11.57
N GLY A 39 4.59 23.62 -11.41
CA GLY A 39 4.38 24.24 -10.10
C GLY A 39 2.91 24.27 -9.65
N ASP A 40 1.98 24.02 -10.57
CA ASP A 40 0.53 24.03 -10.31
C ASP A 40 -0.06 22.61 -10.40
N LEU A 41 -0.84 22.23 -9.38
CA LEU A 41 -1.44 20.91 -9.26
C LEU A 41 -2.53 20.63 -10.30
N ALA A 42 -3.31 21.65 -10.69
CA ALA A 42 -4.35 21.50 -11.69
C ALA A 42 -3.75 21.23 -13.07
N ASP A 43 -2.72 21.98 -13.46
CA ASP A 43 -1.99 21.76 -14.72
C ASP A 43 -1.33 20.36 -14.75
N ALA A 44 -0.78 19.92 -13.61
CA ALA A 44 -0.19 18.60 -13.47
C ALA A 44 -1.22 17.47 -13.65
N ILE A 45 -2.41 17.61 -13.05
CA ILE A 45 -3.49 16.63 -13.18
C ILE A 45 -4.01 16.60 -14.62
N GLU A 46 -4.26 17.77 -15.23
CA GLU A 46 -4.71 17.88 -16.62
C GLU A 46 -3.74 17.19 -17.57
N LEU A 47 -2.44 17.40 -17.40
CA LEU A 47 -1.43 16.71 -18.20
C LEU A 47 -1.44 15.19 -17.97
N ALA A 48 -1.56 14.75 -16.72
CA ALA A 48 -1.42 13.35 -16.33
C ALA A 48 -2.59 12.46 -16.74
N VAL A 49 -3.81 12.95 -16.54
CA VAL A 49 -5.04 12.16 -16.75
C VAL A 49 -5.98 12.76 -17.81
N GLY A 50 -5.61 13.89 -18.39
CA GLY A 50 -6.40 14.62 -19.38
C GLY A 50 -7.17 15.79 -18.76
N ALA A 51 -7.56 16.75 -19.61
CA ALA A 51 -8.39 17.87 -19.19
C ALA A 51 -9.69 17.34 -18.55
N PRO A 52 -10.07 17.82 -17.36
CA PRO A 52 -11.45 17.72 -16.90
C PRO A 52 -12.37 18.21 -18.02
N HIS A 53 -13.50 17.56 -18.24
CA HIS A 53 -14.42 17.97 -19.30
C HIS A 53 -14.71 19.49 -19.21
N PRO A 54 -14.54 20.25 -20.31
CA PRO A 54 -14.63 21.70 -20.26
C PRO A 54 -16.01 22.16 -19.81
N VAL A 55 -16.03 23.14 -18.92
CA VAL A 55 -17.24 23.84 -18.44
C VAL A 55 -17.70 24.88 -19.47
N GLU A 56 -17.77 24.50 -20.75
CA GLU A 56 -18.41 25.32 -21.79
C GLU A 56 -19.52 24.52 -22.46
N GLY A 57 -20.75 24.95 -22.17
CA GLY A 57 -21.99 24.20 -22.38
C GLY A 57 -22.70 24.00 -21.05
N THR A 58 -24.03 24.05 -21.04
CA THR A 58 -24.85 23.79 -19.83
C THR A 58 -24.26 22.64 -19.04
N PRO A 59 -23.88 22.83 -17.76
CA PRO A 59 -23.30 21.77 -16.96
C PRO A 59 -24.27 20.60 -17.00
N ARG A 60 -23.87 19.51 -17.65
CA ARG A 60 -24.48 18.24 -17.30
C ARG A 60 -23.89 17.99 -15.93
N GLU A 61 -24.69 18.21 -14.88
CA GLU A 61 -24.29 18.01 -13.48
C GLU A 61 -23.43 16.75 -13.41
N THR A 62 -22.13 16.94 -13.19
CA THR A 62 -21.27 15.79 -12.96
C THR A 62 -21.69 15.19 -11.63
N ALA A 63 -21.55 13.88 -11.46
CA ALA A 63 -21.80 13.25 -10.17
C ALA A 63 -21.02 13.96 -9.04
N GLY A 64 -19.80 14.44 -9.34
CA GLY A 64 -18.99 15.23 -8.41
C GLY A 64 -19.57 16.61 -8.07
N ALA A 65 -20.10 17.36 -9.04
CA ALA A 65 -20.74 18.66 -8.76
C ALA A 65 -22.03 18.51 -7.95
N THR A 66 -22.81 17.45 -8.24
CA THR A 66 -24.02 17.10 -7.49
C THR A 66 -23.65 16.73 -6.05
N LEU A 67 -22.68 15.85 -5.86
CA LEU A 67 -22.18 15.45 -4.55
C LEU A 67 -21.63 16.66 -3.78
N LEU A 68 -20.86 17.53 -4.44
CA LEU A 68 -20.31 18.71 -3.79
C LEU A 68 -21.40 19.67 -3.32
N ALA A 69 -22.48 19.83 -4.08
CA ALA A 69 -23.65 20.63 -3.67
C ALA A 69 -24.46 19.94 -2.55
N GLU A 70 -24.57 18.60 -2.57
CA GLU A 70 -25.24 17.84 -1.51
C GLU A 70 -24.49 17.92 -0.16
N PHE A 71 -23.16 18.02 -0.20
CA PHE A 71 -22.32 18.09 0.99
C PHE A 71 -21.77 19.50 1.29
N SER A 72 -22.10 20.52 0.49
CA SER A 72 -21.54 21.88 0.66
C SER A 72 -21.92 22.50 2.01
N ASP A 73 -23.09 22.11 2.53
CA ASP A 73 -23.66 22.63 3.76
C ASP A 73 -23.50 21.64 4.93
N PHE A 74 -22.82 20.51 4.71
CA PHE A 74 -22.54 19.54 5.76
C PHE A 74 -21.34 20.00 6.59
N GLU A 75 -21.62 20.60 7.75
CA GLU A 75 -20.62 20.83 8.79
C GLU A 75 -20.91 19.92 9.99
N PRO A 76 -20.01 18.96 10.32
CA PRO A 76 -20.16 18.18 11.54
C PRO A 76 -20.01 19.10 12.76
N SER A 77 -20.88 18.93 13.75
CA SER A 77 -20.78 19.64 15.00
C SER A 77 -19.49 19.29 15.75
N ASP A 78 -19.04 20.18 16.64
CA ASP A 78 -17.89 19.92 17.52
C ASP A 78 -18.07 18.62 18.33
N GLN A 79 -19.32 18.29 18.69
CA GLN A 79 -19.65 17.07 19.41
C GLN A 79 -19.44 15.82 18.54
N GLU A 80 -19.96 15.82 17.31
CA GLU A 80 -19.78 14.73 16.34
C GLU A 80 -18.30 14.53 16.00
N LEU A 81 -17.56 15.62 15.79
CA LEU A 81 -16.12 15.56 15.53
C LEU A 81 -15.34 15.01 16.74
N ALA A 82 -15.73 15.39 17.95
CA ALA A 82 -15.11 14.87 19.17
C ALA A 82 -15.43 13.39 19.39
N GLU A 83 -16.63 12.94 19.04
CA GLU A 83 -17.03 11.53 19.09
C GLU A 83 -16.25 10.69 18.09
N PHE A 84 -16.23 11.08 16.83
CA PHE A 84 -15.43 10.45 15.79
C PHE A 84 -13.96 10.31 16.22
N LYS A 85 -13.34 11.40 16.71
CA LYS A 85 -11.95 11.37 17.21
C LYS A 85 -11.75 10.42 18.40
N ARG A 86 -12.75 10.24 19.26
CA ARG A 86 -12.66 9.27 20.38
C ARG A 86 -12.71 7.84 19.84
N GLU A 87 -13.62 7.55 18.93
CA GLU A 87 -13.75 6.23 18.30
C GLU A 87 -12.48 5.84 17.53
N GLU A 88 -11.93 6.77 16.74
CA GLU A 88 -10.65 6.62 16.05
C GLU A 88 -9.52 6.25 17.04
N LYS A 89 -9.37 7.01 18.13
CA LYS A 89 -8.34 6.71 19.15
C LYS A 89 -8.52 5.35 19.81
N VAL A 90 -9.76 4.94 20.07
CA VAL A 90 -10.05 3.63 20.64
C VAL A 90 -9.70 2.51 19.65
N ARG A 91 -9.96 2.72 18.37
CA ARG A 91 -9.57 1.80 17.30
C ARG A 91 -8.05 1.70 17.18
N ASP A 92 -7.36 2.84 17.07
CA ASP A 92 -5.90 2.90 16.99
C ASP A 92 -5.25 2.17 18.17
N ALA A 93 -5.68 2.46 19.40
CA ALA A 93 -5.16 1.80 20.60
C ALA A 93 -5.35 0.27 20.59
N ARG A 94 -6.45 -0.23 20.00
CA ARG A 94 -6.70 -1.67 19.84
C ARG A 94 -5.80 -2.28 18.77
N LEU A 95 -5.62 -1.59 17.63
CA LEU A 95 -4.83 -2.09 16.50
C LEU A 95 -3.32 -2.00 16.75
N ASP A 96 -2.86 -1.00 17.50
CA ASP A 96 -1.44 -0.80 17.87
C ASP A 96 -0.89 -1.96 18.70
N VAL A 97 -1.73 -2.56 19.55
CA VAL A 97 -1.33 -3.69 20.39
C VAL A 97 -1.55 -5.04 19.73
N ALA A 98 -2.15 -5.07 18.53
CA ALA A 98 -2.41 -6.31 17.81
C ALA A 98 -1.09 -7.05 17.51
N PRO A 99 -1.06 -8.40 17.62
CA PRO A 99 0.15 -9.18 17.36
C PRO A 99 0.78 -8.89 15.99
N THR A 100 -0.05 -8.78 14.95
CA THR A 100 0.36 -8.46 13.58
C THR A 100 1.06 -7.10 13.49
N THR A 101 0.50 -6.05 14.10
CA THR A 101 1.10 -4.70 14.14
C THR A 101 2.45 -4.70 14.88
N ARG A 102 2.52 -5.35 16.04
CA ARG A 102 3.75 -5.43 16.83
C ARG A 102 4.86 -6.20 16.12
N MET A 103 4.50 -7.30 15.46
CA MET A 103 5.45 -8.10 14.67
C MET A 103 5.92 -7.36 13.43
N ALA A 104 5.03 -6.69 12.70
CA ALA A 104 5.41 -5.84 11.56
C ALA A 104 6.36 -4.72 11.98
N THR A 105 6.08 -4.06 13.09
CA THR A 105 6.94 -3.01 13.66
C THR A 105 8.31 -3.56 14.05
N THR A 106 8.35 -4.69 14.75
CA THR A 106 9.60 -5.34 15.17
C THR A 106 10.43 -5.78 13.97
N TYR A 107 9.78 -6.35 12.94
CA TYR A 107 10.43 -6.72 11.70
C TYR A 107 11.04 -5.49 10.99
N MET A 108 10.26 -4.42 10.81
CA MET A 108 10.73 -3.19 10.16
C MET A 108 11.92 -2.57 10.91
N LEU A 109 11.84 -2.45 12.24
CA LEU A 109 12.93 -1.91 13.06
C LEU A 109 14.19 -2.77 12.97
N GLY A 110 14.04 -4.10 13.04
CA GLY A 110 15.15 -5.04 12.94
C GLY A 110 15.81 -5.00 11.56
N ALA A 111 15.01 -5.02 10.49
CA ALA A 111 15.49 -4.90 9.12
C ALA A 111 16.24 -3.58 8.89
N THR A 112 15.66 -2.46 9.32
CA THR A 112 16.27 -1.14 9.21
C THR A 112 17.60 -1.05 9.96
N ALA A 113 17.64 -1.55 11.21
CA ALA A 113 18.84 -1.54 12.02
C ALA A 113 19.96 -2.38 11.40
N TRP A 114 19.61 -3.54 10.84
CA TRP A 114 20.56 -4.41 10.15
C TRP A 114 21.08 -3.75 8.86
N LEU A 115 20.20 -3.20 8.03
CA LEU A 115 20.58 -2.53 6.78
C LEU A 115 21.50 -1.35 7.04
N THR A 116 21.21 -0.53 8.05
CA THR A 116 22.07 0.62 8.42
C THR A 116 23.52 0.20 8.71
N GLN A 117 23.73 -1.02 9.22
CA GLN A 117 25.07 -1.53 9.57
C GLN A 117 25.77 -2.23 8.41
N HIS A 118 25.02 -2.82 7.47
CA HIS A 118 25.59 -3.77 6.49
C HIS A 118 25.43 -3.33 5.03
N HIS A 119 24.55 -2.37 4.73
CA HIS A 119 24.18 -1.97 3.37
C HIS A 119 25.40 -1.65 2.50
N ASP A 120 26.22 -0.68 2.92
CA ASP A 120 27.35 -0.20 2.11
C ASP A 120 28.39 -1.30 1.85
N GLY A 121 28.63 -2.14 2.86
CA GLY A 121 29.53 -3.29 2.75
C GLY A 121 29.03 -4.36 1.79
N LEU A 122 27.72 -4.52 1.62
CA LEU A 122 27.13 -5.53 0.73
C LEU A 122 26.95 -5.02 -0.69
N VAL A 123 26.53 -3.77 -0.86
CA VAL A 123 26.35 -3.15 -2.19
C VAL A 123 27.69 -3.01 -2.93
N THR A 124 28.79 -2.82 -2.20
CA THR A 124 30.15 -2.71 -2.75
C THR A 124 30.79 -4.04 -3.17
N ARG A 125 30.25 -5.20 -2.77
CA ARG A 125 30.82 -6.53 -3.07
C ARG A 125 30.68 -7.01 -4.53
N ALA A 126 30.07 -6.20 -5.40
CA ALA A 126 29.83 -6.46 -6.82
C ALA A 126 28.97 -7.69 -7.18
N ASP A 127 28.37 -8.38 -6.20
CA ASP A 127 27.37 -9.42 -6.46
C ASP A 127 26.00 -8.78 -6.74
N PRO A 128 25.48 -8.82 -7.98
CA PRO A 128 24.21 -8.20 -8.32
C PRO A 128 23.03 -8.88 -7.63
N ILE A 129 23.11 -10.18 -7.31
CA ILE A 129 22.04 -10.93 -6.65
C ILE A 129 21.90 -10.49 -5.20
N VAL A 130 23.02 -10.31 -4.50
CA VAL A 130 23.01 -9.81 -3.11
C VAL A 130 22.56 -8.36 -3.06
N ARG A 131 22.98 -7.51 -4.02
CA ARG A 131 22.52 -6.13 -4.11
C ARG A 131 21.01 -6.05 -4.30
N GLU A 132 20.47 -6.84 -5.22
CA GLU A 132 19.03 -6.96 -5.47
C GLU A 132 18.27 -7.36 -4.20
N ALA A 133 18.78 -8.35 -3.47
CA ALA A 133 18.17 -8.78 -2.21
C ALA A 133 18.16 -7.67 -1.14
N VAL A 134 19.24 -6.89 -1.03
CA VAL A 134 19.32 -5.75 -0.11
C VAL A 134 18.32 -4.66 -0.48
N GLU A 135 18.17 -4.34 -1.77
CA GLU A 135 17.16 -3.37 -2.25
C GLU A 135 15.73 -3.85 -1.94
N ILE A 136 15.44 -5.13 -2.19
CA ILE A 136 14.13 -5.73 -1.88
C ILE A 136 13.79 -5.61 -0.41
N VAL A 137 14.70 -6.04 0.46
CA VAL A 137 14.49 -5.98 1.92
C VAL A 137 14.30 -4.54 2.38
N GLY A 138 15.11 -3.61 1.85
CA GLY A 138 15.00 -2.18 2.16
C GLY A 138 13.63 -1.61 1.78
N TRP A 139 13.13 -1.96 0.59
CA TRP A 139 11.81 -1.51 0.15
C TRP A 139 10.68 -2.13 0.98
N ASP A 140 10.69 -3.45 1.13
CA ASP A 140 9.59 -4.19 1.75
C ASP A 140 9.47 -3.91 3.26
N ALA A 141 10.58 -3.63 3.95
CA ALA A 141 10.57 -3.27 5.36
C ALA A 141 9.67 -2.06 5.68
N TYR A 142 9.61 -1.07 4.79
CA TYR A 142 8.76 0.12 4.96
C TYR A 142 7.37 -0.03 4.35
N LEU A 143 7.18 -0.94 3.41
CA LEU A 143 5.89 -1.17 2.75
C LEU A 143 4.94 -2.03 3.59
N ILE A 144 5.45 -3.08 4.24
CA ILE A 144 4.63 -4.10 4.90
C ILE A 144 3.76 -3.50 6.01
N GLY A 145 4.34 -2.69 6.91
CA GLY A 145 3.65 -2.11 8.07
C GLY A 145 2.40 -1.30 7.68
N PRO A 146 2.52 -0.25 6.84
CA PRO A 146 1.38 0.53 6.38
C PRO A 146 0.28 -0.29 5.66
N LYS A 147 0.66 -1.31 4.89
CA LYS A 147 -0.30 -2.20 4.22
C LYS A 147 -1.07 -3.07 5.20
N LEU A 148 -0.40 -3.63 6.20
CA LEU A 148 -1.05 -4.38 7.29
C LEU A 148 -1.92 -3.48 8.15
N HIS A 149 -1.48 -2.25 8.45
CA HIS A 149 -2.30 -1.28 9.17
C HIS A 149 -3.62 -1.02 8.44
N ARG A 150 -3.56 -0.68 7.14
CA ARG A 150 -4.78 -0.47 6.32
C ARG A 150 -5.68 -1.72 6.29
N ALA A 151 -5.10 -2.91 6.18
CA ALA A 151 -5.87 -4.16 6.20
C ALA A 151 -6.59 -4.39 7.54
N LEU A 152 -5.87 -4.23 8.66
CA LEU A 152 -6.45 -4.37 10.00
C LEU A 152 -7.54 -3.34 10.25
N TYR A 153 -7.26 -2.08 9.89
CA TYR A 153 -8.16 -0.95 10.07
C TYR A 153 -9.46 -1.11 9.26
N GLY A 154 -9.37 -1.45 7.97
CA GLY A 154 -10.55 -1.67 7.13
C GLY A 154 -11.41 -2.85 7.61
N ARG A 155 -10.77 -3.95 8.04
CA ARG A 155 -11.52 -5.09 8.59
C ARG A 155 -12.21 -4.74 9.91
N ASP A 156 -11.53 -3.99 10.79
CA ASP A 156 -12.11 -3.57 12.07
C ASP A 156 -13.32 -2.66 11.87
N ARG A 157 -13.26 -1.70 10.93
CA ARG A 157 -14.42 -0.87 10.54
C ARG A 157 -15.60 -1.71 10.03
N SER A 158 -15.33 -2.64 9.13
CA SER A 158 -16.37 -3.56 8.62
C SER A 158 -17.02 -4.39 9.73
N GLN A 159 -16.23 -4.93 10.67
CA GLN A 159 -16.75 -5.74 11.78
C GLN A 159 -17.57 -4.95 12.81
N ASN A 160 -17.28 -3.66 12.97
CA ASN A 160 -18.02 -2.79 13.89
C ASN A 160 -19.23 -2.10 13.22
N GLY A 161 -19.47 -2.33 11.92
CA GLY A 161 -20.57 -1.73 11.18
C GLY A 161 -20.33 -0.29 10.73
N ASP A 162 -19.07 0.17 10.77
CA ASP A 162 -18.67 1.54 10.42
C ASP A 162 -18.58 1.76 8.89
N ASP A 163 -18.55 0.67 8.11
CA ASP A 163 -18.49 0.68 6.65
C ASP A 163 -19.73 -0.02 6.07
N GLY A 164 -20.59 0.75 5.38
CA GLY A 164 -21.78 0.24 4.66
C GLY A 164 -21.56 0.00 3.17
N CYS A 165 -20.30 -0.04 2.72
CA CYS A 165 -19.94 0.21 1.33
C CYS A 165 -19.31 -0.99 0.59
N ASP A 166 -18.92 -2.07 1.29
CA ASP A 166 -18.12 -3.15 0.70
C ASP A 166 -18.55 -4.54 1.21
N ASP A 167 -19.68 -5.02 0.67
CA ASP A 167 -20.27 -6.32 1.00
C ASP A 167 -19.61 -7.49 0.23
N HIS A 168 -18.58 -7.24 -0.60
CA HIS A 168 -17.97 -8.33 -1.37
C HIS A 168 -17.18 -9.25 -0.43
N PRO A 169 -17.35 -10.58 -0.48
CA PRO A 169 -16.64 -11.50 0.43
C PRO A 169 -15.11 -11.57 0.23
N VAL A 170 -14.55 -10.92 -0.79
CA VAL A 170 -13.16 -11.14 -1.27
C VAL A 170 -12.55 -9.86 -1.80
N GLN A 171 -13.21 -9.14 -2.72
CA GLN A 171 -12.69 -7.90 -3.36
C GLN A 171 -12.82 -6.68 -2.45
N THR A 172 -12.42 -6.82 -1.19
CA THR A 172 -12.49 -5.75 -0.19
C THR A 172 -11.18 -4.99 -0.07
N ASP A 173 -11.26 -3.74 0.39
CA ASP A 173 -10.07 -2.90 0.61
C ASP A 173 -9.02 -3.59 1.50
N TRP A 174 -9.49 -4.22 2.59
CA TRP A 174 -8.60 -4.88 3.54
C TRP A 174 -7.97 -6.16 2.99
N ASN A 175 -8.69 -6.95 2.20
CA ASN A 175 -8.11 -8.14 1.56
C ASN A 175 -7.08 -7.75 0.50
N GLY A 176 -7.35 -6.71 -0.29
CA GLY A 176 -6.39 -6.18 -1.25
C GLY A 176 -5.13 -5.65 -0.58
N SER A 177 -5.28 -4.92 0.53
CA SER A 177 -4.14 -4.43 1.33
C SER A 177 -3.34 -5.57 1.95
N ALA A 178 -4.01 -6.58 2.52
CA ALA A 178 -3.37 -7.77 3.07
C ALA A 178 -2.62 -8.56 1.98
N LYS A 179 -3.18 -8.71 0.78
CA LYS A 179 -2.53 -9.39 -0.35
C LYS A 179 -1.19 -8.74 -0.71
N VAL A 180 -1.16 -7.40 -0.79
CA VAL A 180 0.09 -6.67 -1.07
C VAL A 180 1.13 -6.92 0.01
N ALA A 181 0.73 -6.89 1.29
CA ALA A 181 1.63 -7.19 2.39
C ALA A 181 2.17 -8.63 2.32
N LEU A 182 1.33 -9.61 1.99
CA LEU A 182 1.72 -11.02 1.84
C LEU A 182 2.74 -11.23 0.72
N ILE A 183 2.52 -10.62 -0.45
CA ILE A 183 3.47 -10.66 -1.58
C ILE A 183 4.82 -10.04 -1.17
N SER A 184 4.78 -8.92 -0.45
CA SER A 184 5.99 -8.23 0.03
C SER A 184 6.72 -9.06 1.09
N LEU A 185 6.00 -9.74 1.98
CA LEU A 185 6.57 -10.63 2.98
C LEU A 185 7.24 -11.86 2.37
N GLU A 186 6.62 -12.48 1.35
CA GLU A 186 7.19 -13.61 0.63
C GLU A 186 8.46 -13.20 -0.11
N ARG A 187 8.41 -12.09 -0.84
CA ARG A 187 9.55 -11.52 -1.56
C ARG A 187 10.69 -11.17 -0.60
N SER A 188 10.37 -10.54 0.52
CA SER A 188 11.37 -10.14 1.52
C SER A 188 11.97 -11.33 2.28
N GLU A 189 11.19 -12.36 2.57
CA GLU A 189 11.69 -13.62 3.16
C GLU A 189 12.73 -14.25 2.24
N ALA A 190 12.43 -14.39 0.94
CA ALA A 190 13.36 -14.95 -0.04
C ALA A 190 14.65 -14.11 -0.16
N ALA A 191 14.52 -12.78 -0.20
CA ALA A 191 15.68 -11.89 -0.24
C ALA A 191 16.57 -12.00 1.01
N TRP A 192 15.98 -12.12 2.20
CA TRP A 192 16.77 -12.41 3.40
C TRP A 192 17.51 -13.74 3.32
N ARG A 193 16.93 -14.78 2.74
CA ARG A 193 17.63 -16.08 2.54
C ARG A 193 18.85 -15.93 1.64
N VAL A 194 18.75 -15.16 0.56
CA VAL A 194 19.89 -14.82 -0.31
C VAL A 194 21.00 -14.12 0.49
N ILE A 195 20.63 -13.14 1.33
CA ILE A 195 21.59 -12.44 2.20
C ILE A 195 22.26 -13.43 3.18
N VAL A 196 21.49 -14.34 3.78
CA VAL A 196 22.01 -15.37 4.69
C VAL A 196 23.01 -16.28 4.00
N GLU A 197 22.72 -16.74 2.78
CA GLU A 197 23.64 -17.57 2.00
C GLU A 197 24.98 -16.86 1.72
N ALA A 198 24.91 -15.55 1.42
CA ALA A 198 26.10 -14.76 1.11
C ALA A 198 26.94 -14.36 2.33
N THR A 199 26.34 -14.27 3.52
CA THR A 199 26.96 -13.67 4.71
C THR A 199 27.13 -14.63 5.88
N GLY A 200 26.30 -15.67 5.99
CA GLY A 200 26.17 -16.49 7.19
C GLY A 200 25.65 -15.73 8.41
N ASP A 201 25.08 -14.53 8.23
CA ASP A 201 24.67 -13.67 9.33
C ASP A 201 23.43 -14.21 10.06
N ARG A 202 23.56 -14.40 11.38
CA ARG A 202 22.48 -14.95 12.21
C ARG A 202 21.31 -13.99 12.39
N THR A 203 21.55 -12.69 12.35
CA THR A 203 20.49 -11.68 12.47
C THR A 203 19.66 -11.64 11.18
N ALA A 204 20.31 -11.70 10.02
CA ALA A 204 19.65 -11.84 8.73
C ALA A 204 18.79 -13.12 8.68
N SER A 205 19.28 -14.23 9.24
CA SER A 205 18.50 -15.48 9.34
C SER A 205 17.27 -15.31 10.23
N ALA A 206 17.41 -14.65 11.38
CA ALA A 206 16.28 -14.38 12.26
C ALA A 206 15.25 -13.44 11.61
N LEU A 207 15.69 -12.49 10.78
CA LEU A 207 14.81 -11.59 10.02
C LEU A 207 14.07 -12.33 8.89
N ALA A 208 14.73 -13.30 8.22
CA ALA A 208 14.05 -14.19 7.29
C ALA A 208 12.93 -14.99 7.98
N ASP A 209 13.23 -15.58 9.14
CA ASP A 209 12.25 -16.33 9.93
C ASP A 209 11.11 -15.42 10.42
N ALA A 210 11.42 -14.18 10.83
CA ALA A 210 10.43 -13.19 11.24
C ALA A 210 9.47 -12.82 10.11
N ALA A 211 9.97 -12.60 8.88
CA ALA A 211 9.14 -12.34 7.71
C ALA A 211 8.21 -13.54 7.41
N GLY A 212 8.75 -14.76 7.40
CA GLY A 212 7.95 -15.98 7.20
C GLY A 212 6.90 -16.22 8.30
N ASN A 213 7.24 -15.95 9.56
CA ASN A 213 6.31 -16.06 10.68
C ASN A 213 5.17 -15.03 10.59
N LEU A 214 5.49 -13.77 10.26
CA LEU A 214 4.50 -12.73 10.05
C LEU A 214 3.58 -13.07 8.86
N ARG A 215 4.13 -13.59 7.76
CA ARG A 215 3.35 -14.04 6.60
C ARG A 215 2.31 -15.09 6.96
N ARG A 216 2.68 -16.09 7.77
CA ARG A 216 1.73 -17.12 8.25
C ARG A 216 0.60 -16.51 9.08
N ILE A 217 0.91 -15.61 10.01
CA ILE A 217 -0.10 -14.95 10.84
C ILE A 217 -1.07 -14.13 9.98
N VAL A 218 -0.56 -13.39 8.99
CA VAL A 218 -1.40 -12.60 8.09
C VAL A 218 -2.29 -13.48 7.22
N LEU A 219 -1.82 -14.66 6.78
CA LEU A 219 -2.65 -15.63 6.07
C LEU A 219 -3.79 -16.18 6.94
N ASP A 220 -3.50 -16.49 8.20
CA ASP A 220 -4.51 -16.96 9.16
C ASP A 220 -5.53 -15.85 9.45
N GLU A 221 -5.07 -14.60 9.52
CA GLU A 221 -5.88 -13.44 9.85
C GLU A 221 -6.74 -12.93 8.66
N PHE A 222 -6.25 -13.10 7.44
CA PHE A 222 -6.91 -12.70 6.19
C PHE A 222 -6.95 -13.85 5.18
N PRO A 223 -7.76 -14.89 5.41
CA PRO A 223 -7.75 -16.12 4.61
C PRO A 223 -8.18 -15.90 3.14
N GLN A 224 -8.91 -14.82 2.85
CA GLN A 224 -9.35 -14.47 1.50
C GLN A 224 -8.40 -13.51 0.76
N ALA A 225 -7.34 -13.03 1.42
CA ALA A 225 -6.45 -12.02 0.85
C ALA A 225 -5.86 -12.46 -0.49
N MET A 226 -5.31 -13.69 -0.59
CA MET A 226 -4.68 -14.14 -1.83
C MET A 226 -5.66 -14.31 -3.00
N SER A 227 -6.95 -14.48 -2.72
CA SER A 227 -8.04 -14.54 -3.71
C SER A 227 -8.45 -13.16 -4.26
N PHE A 228 -8.04 -12.06 -3.61
CA PHE A 228 -8.24 -10.70 -4.11
C PHE A 228 -7.59 -10.53 -5.49
N ILE A 229 -8.23 -9.85 -6.44
CA ILE A 229 -7.68 -9.64 -7.78
C ILE A 229 -7.19 -8.20 -7.89
N ARG A 230 -5.87 -8.00 -7.88
CA ARG A 230 -5.29 -6.67 -8.01
C ARG A 230 -5.49 -6.14 -9.45
N PRO A 231 -6.15 -4.99 -9.64
CA PRO A 231 -6.34 -4.39 -10.96
C PRO A 231 -5.01 -4.24 -11.70
N GLY A 232 -4.96 -4.70 -12.95
CA GLY A 232 -3.75 -4.69 -13.78
C GLY A 232 -2.69 -5.75 -13.46
N PHE A 233 -2.57 -6.21 -12.20
CA PHE A 233 -1.50 -7.15 -11.81
C PHE A 233 -1.92 -8.62 -11.86
N ASP A 234 -3.13 -8.95 -11.40
CA ASP A 234 -3.59 -10.34 -11.26
C ASP A 234 -4.67 -10.72 -12.28
N GLU A 235 -5.13 -9.74 -13.08
CA GLU A 235 -6.11 -9.97 -14.14
C GLU A 235 -5.47 -10.71 -15.34
N PRO A 236 -6.25 -11.48 -16.12
CA PRO A 236 -5.78 -12.03 -17.38
C PRO A 236 -5.24 -10.93 -18.28
N ARG A 237 -4.09 -11.18 -18.93
CA ARG A 237 -3.51 -10.23 -19.90
C ARG A 237 -4.52 -9.97 -21.01
N ARG A 238 -4.92 -8.71 -21.17
CA ARG A 238 -5.74 -8.21 -22.28
C ARG A 238 -4.87 -7.85 -23.47
#